data_AF-A0A7V9K823-F1
#
_entry.id   AF-A0A7V9K823-F1
#
_cell.length_a   1.000
_cell.length_b   1.000
_cell.length_c   1.000
_cell.angle_alpha   90.00
_cell.angle_beta   90.00
_cell.angle_gamma   90.00
#
_symmetry.space_group_name_H-M   'P 1'
#
loop_
_entity.id
_entity.type
_entity.pdbx_description
1 polymer ?
#
loop_
_entity_poly.entity_id
_entity_poly.type
_entity_poly.pdbx_seq_one_letter_code
_entity_poly.pdbx_strand_id
1 'polypeptide(L)' 'LSERAQIVQDLARIKFEAGVPIFDPKREEEILRRVVEQNPGPIYDSSMREIFELILHRIRDLEIQRGEFQR' A
#
# COMPACT_ATOMS: atom_id res chain seq x y z
N LEU A 1 7.83 1.15 -8.05
CA LEU A 1 6.38 1.39 -7.82
C LEU A 1 5.50 0.47 -8.67
N SER A 2 5.74 0.33 -9.97
CA SER A 2 4.97 -0.57 -10.85
C SER A 2 4.99 -2.04 -10.37
N GLU A 3 6.15 -2.55 -9.98
CA GLU A 3 6.26 -3.91 -9.40
C GLU A 3 5.43 -4.06 -8.11
N ARG A 4 5.50 -3.05 -7.23
CA ARG A 4 4.68 -3.03 -6.00
C ARG A 4 3.19 -3.02 -6.30
N ALA A 5 2.76 -2.29 -7.34
CA ALA A 5 1.37 -2.30 -7.78
C ALA A 5 0.95 -3.68 -8.29
N GLN A 6 1.80 -4.35 -9.10
CA GLN A 6 1.52 -5.71 -9.58
C GLN A 6 1.39 -6.70 -8.41
N ILE A 7 2.27 -6.64 -7.42
CA ILE A 7 2.21 -7.49 -6.23
C ILE A 7 0.91 -7.25 -5.45
N VAL A 8 0.48 -6.00 -5.29
CA VAL A 8 -0.76 -5.67 -4.60
C VAL A 8 -1.98 -6.19 -5.36
N GLN A 9 -1.97 -6.15 -6.70
CA GLN A 9 -3.03 -6.73 -7.54
C GLN A 9 -3.14 -8.25 -7.35
N ASP A 10 -2.01 -8.94 -7.39
CA ASP A 10 -1.98 -10.39 -7.21
C ASP A 10 -2.47 -10.76 -5.80
N LEU A 11 -2.07 -9.98 -4.79
CA LEU A 11 -2.54 -10.14 -3.41
C LEU A 11 -4.04 -9.84 -3.26
N ALA A 12 -4.54 -8.82 -3.96
CA ALA A 12 -5.96 -8.45 -3.95
C ALA A 12 -6.83 -9.60 -4.45
N ARG A 13 -6.42 -10.25 -5.55
CA ARG A 13 -7.10 -11.44 -6.09
C ARG A 13 -7.15 -12.58 -5.07
N ILE A 14 -6.02 -12.90 -4.44
CA ILE A 14 -5.95 -13.97 -3.43
C ILE A 14 -6.85 -13.64 -2.22
N LYS A 15 -6.81 -12.39 -1.73
CA LYS A 15 -7.62 -11.96 -0.60
C LYS A 15 -9.11 -11.95 -0.92
N PHE A 16 -9.49 -11.58 -2.15
CA PHE A 16 -10.87 -11.66 -2.63
C PHE A 16 -11.37 -13.11 -2.63
N GLU A 17 -10.61 -14.04 -3.18
CA GLU A 17 -10.92 -15.48 -3.16
C GLU A 17 -11.05 -16.02 -1.73
N ALA A 18 -10.27 -15.48 -0.79
CA ALA A 18 -10.32 -15.84 0.62
C ALA A 18 -11.39 -15.10 1.45
N GLY A 19 -12.13 -14.15 0.86
CA GLY A 19 -13.12 -13.33 1.57
C GLY A 19 -12.54 -12.37 2.61
N VAL A 20 -11.25 -12.02 2.51
CA VAL A 20 -10.55 -11.15 3.45
C VAL A 20 -10.43 -9.74 2.88
N PRO A 21 -10.57 -8.67 3.70
CA PRO A 21 -10.37 -7.31 3.23
C PRO A 21 -8.96 -7.06 2.69
N ILE A 22 -8.90 -6.36 1.56
CA ILE A 22 -7.63 -5.92 0.98
C ILE A 22 -6.97 -4.87 1.88
N PHE A 23 -7.78 -3.91 2.37
CA PHE A 23 -7.36 -2.84 3.24
C PHE A 23 -7.24 -3.30 4.70
N ASP A 24 -6.05 -3.12 5.27
CA ASP A 24 -5.75 -3.38 6.68
C ASP A 24 -4.98 -2.18 7.27
N PRO A 25 -5.66 -1.30 8.04
CA PRO A 25 -5.03 -0.15 8.66
C PRO A 25 -3.84 -0.50 9.56
N LYS A 26 -3.90 -1.64 10.27
CA LYS A 26 -2.82 -2.06 11.17
C LYS A 26 -1.58 -2.42 10.38
N ARG A 27 -1.76 -3.09 9.24
CA ARG A 27 -0.66 -3.44 8.34
C ARG A 27 -0.02 -2.20 7.73
N GLU A 28 -0.80 -1.20 7.36
CA GLU A 28 -0.25 0.06 6.83
C GLU A 28 0.57 0.81 7.88
N GLU A 29 0.06 0.93 9.10
CA GLU A 29 0.83 1.55 10.19
C GLU A 29 2.15 0.82 10.45
N GLU A 30 2.15 -0.52 10.40
CA GLU A 30 3.38 -1.30 10.54
C GLU A 30 4.39 -0.99 9.43
N ILE A 31 3.94 -0.83 8.18
CA ILE A 31 4.79 -0.45 7.06
C ILE A 31 5.38 0.94 7.29
N LEU A 32 4.56 1.92 7.68
CA LEU A 32 4.99 3.29 7.91
C LEU A 32 5.99 3.40 9.06
N ARG A 33 5.75 2.66 10.15
CA ARG A 33 6.69 2.59 11.27
C ARG A 33 8.05 2.04 10.82
N ARG A 34 8.06 0.94 10.05
CA ARG A 34 9.31 0.35 9.52
C ARG A 34 10.05 1.30 8.60
N VAL A 35 9.34 2.09 7.79
CA VAL A 35 9.94 3.10 6.90
C VAL A 35 10.70 4.14 7.71
N VAL A 36 10.10 4.63 8.81
CA VAL A 36 10.75 5.57 9.73
C VAL A 36 11.92 4.92 10.45
N GLU A 37 11.75 3.72 11.01
CA GLU A 37 12.80 2.97 11.72
C GLU A 37 14.03 2.69 10.85
N GLN A 38 13.83 2.54 9.54
CA GLN A 38 14.90 2.23 8.57
C GLN A 38 15.38 3.46 7.79
N ASN A 39 14.91 4.67 8.13
CA ASN A 39 15.33 5.89 7.45
C ASN A 39 16.70 6.35 7.97
N PRO A 40 17.80 6.25 7.19
CA PRO A 40 19.11 6.73 7.63
C PRO A 40 19.25 8.26 7.48
N GLY A 41 18.22 8.96 7.03
CA GLY A 41 18.31 10.34 6.56
C GLY A 41 18.88 10.42 5.13
N PRO A 42 19.11 11.63 4.59
CA PRO A 42 18.97 12.95 5.21
C PRO A 42 17.53 13.50 5.22
N ILE A 43 16.58 12.75 4.66
CA ILE A 43 15.16 13.14 4.64
C ILE A 43 14.58 12.95 6.05
N TYR A 44 13.79 13.91 6.52
CA TYR A 44 13.10 13.79 7.81
C TYR A 44 12.11 12.63 7.82
N ASP A 45 11.98 11.96 8.96
CA ASP A 45 11.06 10.84 9.15
C ASP A 45 9.62 11.18 8.79
N SER A 46 9.17 12.40 9.10
CA SER A 46 7.84 12.89 8.73
C SER A 46 7.64 12.90 7.21
N SER A 47 8.61 13.43 6.46
CA SER A 47 8.55 13.46 5.00
C SER A 47 8.62 12.05 4.39
N MET A 48 9.45 11.16 4.94
CA MET A 48 9.48 9.76 4.51
C MET A 48 8.14 9.07 4.75
N ARG A 49 7.53 9.30 5.92
CA ARG A 49 6.22 8.77 6.24
C ARG A 49 5.15 9.28 5.27
N GLU A 50 5.08 10.59 5.01
CA GLU A 50 4.13 11.20 4.07
C GLU A 50 4.25 10.63 2.64
N ILE A 51 5.48 10.46 2.16
CA ILE A 51 5.73 9.86 0.83
C ILE A 51 5.18 8.44 0.76
N PHE A 52 5.44 7.62 1.79
CA PHE A 52 4.98 6.24 1.82
C PHE A 52 3.47 6.13 2.03
N GLU A 53 2.86 7.00 2.83
CA GLU A 53 1.39 7.11 2.93
C GLU A 53 0.77 7.40 1.55
N LEU A 54 1.33 8.36 0.81
CA LEU A 54 0.86 8.69 -0.54
C LEU A 54 1.02 7.51 -1.50
N ILE A 55 2.13 6.79 -1.44
CA ILE A 55 2.37 5.59 -2.27
C ILE A 55 1.32 4.51 -1.97
N LEU A 56 1.08 4.22 -0.69
CA LEU A 56 0.08 3.23 -0.26
C LEU A 56 -1.32 3.61 -0.74
N HIS A 57 -1.69 4.89 -0.58
CA HIS A 57 -2.96 5.42 -1.02
C HIS A 57 -3.14 5.28 -2.54
N ARG A 58 -2.15 5.70 -3.34
CA ARG A 58 -2.23 5.63 -4.82
C ARG A 58 -2.27 4.21 -5.36
N ILE A 59 -1.55 3.29 -4.74
CA ILE A 59 -1.62 1.87 -5.12
C ILE A 59 -3.00 1.30 -4.82
N ARG A 60 -3.65 1.72 -3.73
CA ARG A 60 -5.02 1.31 -3.41
C ARG A 60 -6.05 1.89 -4.38
N ASP A 61 -5.90 3.15 -4.79
CA ASP A 61 -6.79 3.78 -5.78
C ASP A 61 -6.82 3.00 -7.10
N LEU A 62 -5.67 2.46 -7.52
CA LEU A 62 -5.57 1.61 -8.72
C LEU A 62 -6.45 0.35 -8.62
N GLU A 63 -6.57 -0.24 -7.42
CA GLU A 63 -7.43 -1.41 -7.20
C GLU A 63 -8.92 -1.05 -7.28
N ILE A 64 -9.32 0.10 -6.73
CA ILE A 64 -10.71 0.57 -6.75
C ILE A 64 -11.14 0.86 -8.19
N GLN A 65 -10.30 1.60 -8.94
CA GLN A 65 -10.59 1.93 -10.33
C GLN A 65 -10.76 0.66 -11.18
N ARG A 66 -9.89 -0.35 -11.02
CA ARG A 66 -10.01 -1.61 -11.78
C ARG A 66 -11.18 -2.49 -11.36
N GLY A 67 -11.53 -2.53 -10.08
CA GLY A 67 -12.70 -3.25 -9.60
C GLY A 67 -14.02 -2.69 -10.15
N GLU A 68 -14.07 -1.40 -10.48
CA GLU A 68 -15.19 -0.78 -11.19
C GLU A 68 -15.25 -1.16 -12.68
N PHE A 69 -14.11 -1.41 -13.33
CA PHE A 69 -14.05 -1.85 -14.74
C PHE A 69 -14.33 -3.35 -14.95
N GLN A 70 -14.32 -4.16 -13.89
CA GLN A 70 -14.61 -5.61 -13.94
C GLN A 70 -16.04 -5.97 -13.53
N ARG A 71 -16.91 -4.98 -13.28
CA ARG A 71 -18.35 -5.17 -13.04
C ARG A 71 -19.17 -4.99 -14.31
#